data_AF-A0A3E0MVK9-F1
#
_entry.id   AF-A0A3E0MVK9-F1
#
_cell.length_a   1.000
_cell.length_b   1.000
_cell.length_c   1.000
_cell.angle_alpha   90.00
_cell.angle_beta   90.00
_cell.angle_gamma   90.00
#
_symmetry.space_group_name_H-M   'P 1'
#
loop_
_entity.id
_entity.type
_entity.pdbx_description
1 polymer ?
#
loop_
_entity_poly.entity_id
_entity_poly.type
_entity_poly.pdbx_seq_one_letter_code
_entity_poly.pdbx_strand_id
1 'polypeptide(L)'
;MQKHAFILGILILAACGRTGEGTFELDAAYTYLGADFPLEPPLDYSSSAPDYITRDNRLDGDVDNRKATLGRVLFYDKQLSLNNSIACGSCHIQAHAFGDTSQQSVGLDGGLTSRQSMRLVNTRFADLPAMFWDRRAINLRNQVTQ
;
A
#
# COMPACT_ATOMS: atom_id res chain seq x y z
N MET A 1 -29.17 43.82 -47.70
CA MET A 1 -27.79 43.60 -47.18
C MET A 1 -27.90 43.15 -45.72
N GLN A 2 -28.22 41.88 -45.46
CA GLN A 2 -28.30 41.32 -44.10
C GLN A 2 -26.98 40.61 -43.79
N LYS A 3 -26.28 41.10 -42.75
CA LYS A 3 -25.01 40.56 -42.27
C LYS A 3 -25.32 39.38 -41.35
N HIS A 4 -25.02 38.16 -41.78
CA HIS A 4 -25.00 37.01 -40.87
C HIS A 4 -23.66 37.03 -40.12
N ALA A 5 -23.73 37.36 -38.83
CA ALA A 5 -22.60 37.30 -37.92
C ALA A 5 -22.26 35.83 -37.64
N PHE A 6 -21.02 35.45 -37.93
CA PHE A 6 -20.41 34.18 -37.53
C PHE A 6 -20.28 34.15 -36.00
N ILE A 7 -21.04 33.28 -35.33
CA ILE A 7 -20.85 32.97 -33.91
C ILE A 7 -19.82 31.84 -33.84
N LEU A 8 -18.56 32.21 -33.62
CA LEU A 8 -17.49 31.27 -33.31
C LEU A 8 -17.65 30.85 -31.84
N GLY A 9 -18.28 29.70 -31.60
CA GLY A 9 -18.42 29.13 -30.26
C GLY A 9 -17.06 28.67 -29.74
N ILE A 10 -16.50 29.39 -28.77
CA ILE A 10 -15.32 28.97 -28.02
C ILE A 10 -15.75 27.84 -27.08
N LEU A 11 -15.38 26.60 -27.43
CA LEU A 11 -15.46 25.46 -26.51
C LEU A 11 -14.33 25.60 -25.49
N ILE A 12 -14.63 26.11 -24.30
CA ILE A 12 -13.70 26.09 -23.17
C ILE A 12 -13.69 24.65 -22.65
N LEU A 13 -12.67 23.87 -23.03
CA LEU A 13 -12.33 22.64 -22.31
C LEU A 13 -11.86 23.05 -20.91
N ALA A 14 -12.75 22.93 -19.92
CA ALA A 14 -12.38 22.95 -18.52
C ALA A 14 -11.56 21.68 -18.23
N ALA A 15 -10.24 21.76 -18.40
CA ALA A 15 -9.32 20.77 -17.86
C ALA A 15 -9.37 20.88 -16.32
N CYS A 16 -9.93 19.88 -15.65
CA CYS A 16 -9.82 19.74 -14.19
C CYS A 16 -8.36 19.44 -13.82
N GLY A 17 -7.53 20.48 -13.73
CA GLY A 17 -6.29 20.43 -12.99
C GLY A 17 -6.59 20.58 -11.51
N ARG A 18 -6.66 19.49 -10.74
CA ARG A 18 -6.62 19.58 -9.27
C ARG A 18 -5.15 19.71 -8.86
N THR A 19 -4.61 20.92 -9.00
CA THR A 19 -3.38 21.32 -8.29
C THR A 19 -3.76 21.54 -6.84
N GLY A 20 -3.50 20.55 -6.00
CA GLY A 20 -3.77 20.62 -4.57
C GLY A 20 -2.78 19.77 -3.80
N GLU A 21 -1.91 20.43 -3.04
CA GLU A 21 -1.44 19.92 -1.76
C GLU A 21 -2.68 19.80 -0.86
N GLY A 22 -3.40 18.70 -0.99
CA GLY A 22 -4.73 18.51 -0.41
C GLY A 22 -4.74 17.34 0.55
N THR A 23 -5.39 17.56 1.69
CA THR A 23 -5.88 16.54 2.63
C THR A 23 -6.24 15.24 1.90
N PHE A 24 -5.71 14.11 2.36
CA PHE A 24 -6.04 12.81 1.80
C PHE A 24 -7.56 12.57 1.88
N GLU A 25 -8.24 12.56 0.73
CA GLU A 25 -9.65 12.16 0.66
C GLU A 25 -9.72 10.63 0.81
N LEU A 26 -9.85 10.18 2.06
CA LEU A 26 -9.87 8.76 2.45
C LEU A 26 -11.27 8.21 2.69
N ASP A 27 -12.30 9.01 2.46
CA ASP A 27 -13.71 8.65 2.70
C ASP A 27 -14.10 7.34 2.02
N ALA A 28 -13.65 7.13 0.79
CA ALA A 28 -13.86 5.88 0.06
C ALA A 28 -13.18 4.68 0.75
N ALA A 29 -11.97 4.86 1.28
CA ALA A 29 -11.25 3.81 1.98
C ALA A 29 -11.95 3.43 3.29
N TYR A 30 -12.41 4.41 4.08
CA TYR A 30 -13.16 4.16 5.32
C TYR A 30 -14.54 3.54 5.06
N THR A 31 -15.24 3.99 4.01
CA THR A 31 -16.51 3.40 3.60
C THR A 31 -16.37 1.93 3.24
N TYR A 32 -15.27 1.58 2.57
CA TYR A 32 -15.05 0.22 2.07
C TYR A 32 -14.37 -0.71 3.09
N LEU A 33 -13.32 -0.25 3.78
CA LEU A 33 -12.55 -1.05 4.75
C LEU A 33 -13.13 -1.00 6.16
N GLY A 34 -14.12 -0.13 6.40
CA GLY A 34 -14.72 0.09 7.70
C GLY A 34 -14.11 1.28 8.45
N ALA A 35 -14.87 1.82 9.40
CA ALA A 35 -14.47 2.97 10.21
C ALA A 35 -13.22 2.71 11.07
N ASP A 36 -12.98 1.45 11.45
CA ASP A 36 -11.83 1.04 12.27
C ASP A 36 -10.54 0.83 11.45
N PHE A 37 -10.55 1.16 10.16
CA PHE A 37 -9.38 1.03 9.30
C PHE A 37 -8.20 1.88 9.84
N PRO A 38 -7.02 1.28 10.13
CA PRO A 38 -5.93 1.97 10.85
C PRO A 38 -5.15 2.92 9.93
N LEU A 39 -5.77 4.05 9.58
CA LEU A 39 -5.22 5.10 8.72
C LEU A 39 -5.42 6.50 9.34
N GLU A 40 -4.87 6.75 10.51
CA GLU A 40 -5.04 8.05 11.17
C GLU A 40 -4.05 9.11 10.66
N PRO A 41 -4.52 10.31 10.26
CA PRO A 41 -3.65 11.45 9.97
C PRO A 41 -2.92 11.96 11.23
N PRO A 42 -1.74 12.60 11.08
CA PRO A 42 -1.08 12.93 9.83
C PRO A 42 -0.42 11.71 9.18
N LEU A 43 -0.59 11.60 7.86
CA LEU A 43 0.00 10.53 7.05
C LEU A 43 1.45 10.89 6.71
N ASP A 44 2.32 10.81 7.72
CA ASP A 44 3.75 10.99 7.60
C ASP A 44 4.46 9.64 7.63
N TYR A 45 5.02 9.25 6.49
CA TYR A 45 5.79 8.03 6.33
C TYR A 45 7.29 8.32 6.21
N SER A 46 7.72 9.53 6.55
CA SER A 46 9.14 9.83 6.70
C SER A 46 9.74 8.91 7.77
N SER A 47 10.84 8.26 7.43
CA SER A 47 11.54 7.38 8.37
C SER A 47 13.03 7.45 8.09
N SER A 48 13.80 7.88 9.08
CA SER A 48 15.26 7.79 9.09
C SER A 48 15.69 6.60 9.94
N ALA A 49 16.77 5.93 9.53
CA ALA A 49 17.47 4.99 10.39
C ALA A 49 18.67 5.68 11.06
N PRO A 50 19.13 5.19 12.24
CA PRO A 50 20.38 5.66 12.82
C PRO A 50 21.57 5.47 11.86
N ASP A 51 22.60 6.31 11.96
CA ASP A 51 23.75 6.31 11.05
C ASP A 51 24.48 4.96 10.92
N TYR A 52 24.41 4.11 11.95
CA TYR A 52 25.01 2.78 11.92
C TYR A 52 24.22 1.76 11.09
N ILE A 53 22.99 2.08 10.66
CA ILE A 53 22.18 1.27 9.74
C ILE A 53 22.48 1.73 8.32
N THR A 54 23.32 0.98 7.63
CA THR A 54 23.81 1.33 6.28
C THR A 54 23.01 0.66 5.15
N ARG A 55 22.04 -0.19 5.47
CA ARG A 55 21.20 -0.91 4.50
C ARG A 55 19.91 -0.13 4.24
N ASP A 56 19.52 0.01 2.98
CA ASP A 56 18.18 0.46 2.58
C ASP A 56 17.68 -0.42 1.41
N ASN A 57 16.73 -1.32 1.69
CA ASN A 57 16.17 -2.29 0.74
C ASN A 57 15.02 -1.71 -0.11
N ARG A 58 14.84 -0.38 -0.12
CA ARG A 58 13.88 0.26 -1.03
C ARG A 58 14.36 0.17 -2.46
N LEU A 59 13.42 -0.06 -3.38
CA LEU A 59 13.71 -0.20 -4.81
C LEU A 59 13.81 1.13 -5.55
N ASP A 60 13.21 2.20 -4.99
CA ASP A 60 13.08 3.51 -5.62
C ASP A 60 13.50 4.65 -4.65
N GLY A 61 13.53 5.90 -5.14
CA GLY A 61 13.78 7.13 -4.37
C GLY A 61 12.78 7.38 -3.24
N ASP A 62 12.94 8.46 -2.46
CA ASP A 62 12.30 8.73 -1.17
C ASP A 62 10.82 8.35 -1.01
N VAL A 63 10.42 8.08 0.24
CA VAL A 63 9.05 7.69 0.58
C VAL A 63 8.08 8.82 0.25
N ASP A 64 7.18 8.58 -0.70
CA ASP A 64 6.06 9.46 -1.03
C ASP A 64 4.84 9.10 -0.16
N ASN A 65 4.36 10.03 0.67
CA ASN A 65 3.23 9.82 1.56
C ASN A 65 1.95 9.39 0.83
N ARG A 66 1.74 9.83 -0.42
CA ARG A 66 0.60 9.41 -1.26
C ARG A 66 0.72 7.96 -1.69
N LYS A 67 1.91 7.56 -2.15
CA LYS A 67 2.16 6.14 -2.51
C LYS A 67 2.11 5.23 -1.29
N ALA A 68 2.67 5.66 -0.16
CA ALA A 68 2.64 4.91 1.08
C ALA A 68 1.22 4.74 1.64
N THR A 69 0.40 5.79 1.57
CA THR A 69 -1.02 5.75 1.93
C THR A 69 -1.79 4.76 1.05
N LEU A 70 -1.60 4.83 -0.27
CA LEU A 70 -2.20 3.85 -1.19
C LEU A 70 -1.74 2.42 -0.86
N GLY A 71 -0.45 2.22 -0.59
CA GLY A 71 0.09 0.93 -0.18
C GLY A 71 -0.56 0.40 1.09
N ARG A 72 -0.83 1.26 2.08
CA ARG A 72 -1.55 0.89 3.30
C ARG A 72 -3.00 0.49 3.02
N VAL A 73 -3.72 1.21 2.16
CA VAL A 73 -5.08 0.81 1.73
C VAL A 73 -5.04 -0.59 1.10
N LEU A 74 -4.14 -0.79 0.13
CA LEU A 74 -3.99 -2.08 -0.55
C LEU A 74 -3.59 -3.22 0.39
N PHE A 75 -2.78 -2.95 1.42
CA PHE A 75 -2.35 -3.95 2.39
C PHE A 75 -3.50 -4.60 3.15
N TYR A 76 -4.61 -3.88 3.35
CA TYR A 76 -5.80 -4.36 4.04
C TYR A 76 -6.97 -4.66 3.10
N ASP A 77 -6.81 -4.47 1.79
CA ASP A 77 -7.87 -4.72 0.82
C ASP A 77 -7.99 -6.21 0.48
N LYS A 78 -9.12 -6.81 0.85
CA LYS A 78 -9.42 -8.21 0.55
C LYS A 78 -9.74 -8.46 -0.92
N GLN A 79 -10.13 -7.44 -1.70
CA GLN A 79 -10.40 -7.59 -3.13
C GLN A 79 -9.15 -7.94 -3.96
N LEU A 80 -7.96 -7.86 -3.37
CA LEU A 80 -6.74 -8.39 -3.98
C LEU A 80 -6.65 -9.92 -3.93
N SER A 81 -7.47 -10.58 -3.09
CA SER A 81 -7.55 -12.04 -3.05
C SER A 81 -8.61 -12.59 -4.01
N LEU A 82 -8.39 -13.81 -4.51
CA LEU A 82 -9.24 -14.44 -5.52
C LEU A 82 -10.73 -14.57 -5.10
N ASN A 83 -11.00 -14.72 -3.81
CA ASN A 83 -12.36 -14.93 -3.27
C ASN A 83 -12.80 -13.83 -2.29
N ASN A 84 -12.09 -12.69 -2.26
CA ASN A 84 -12.36 -11.56 -1.35
C ASN A 84 -12.31 -11.90 0.16
N SER A 85 -11.65 -12.99 0.56
CA SER A 85 -11.63 -13.43 1.96
C SER A 85 -10.44 -12.91 2.77
N ILE A 86 -9.29 -12.69 2.11
CA ILE A 86 -7.99 -12.47 2.77
C ILE A 86 -7.27 -11.24 2.20
N ALA A 87 -6.56 -10.51 3.04
CA ALA A 87 -5.68 -9.41 2.65
C ALA A 87 -4.26 -9.65 3.17
N CYS A 88 -3.29 -8.82 2.81
CA CYS A 88 -1.93 -8.93 3.37
C CYS A 88 -1.97 -8.84 4.91
N GLY A 89 -2.77 -7.90 5.44
CA GLY A 89 -2.97 -7.68 6.88
C GLY A 89 -3.70 -8.82 7.62
N SER A 90 -4.29 -9.78 6.92
CA SER A 90 -4.90 -10.96 7.55
C SER A 90 -3.85 -11.89 8.18
N CYS A 91 -2.68 -12.00 7.57
CA CYS A 91 -1.56 -12.81 8.09
C CYS A 91 -0.43 -11.95 8.65
N HIS A 92 -0.27 -10.71 8.18
CA HIS A 92 0.77 -9.78 8.63
C HIS A 92 0.19 -8.75 9.59
N ILE A 93 -0.07 -9.17 10.83
CA ILE A 93 -0.89 -8.44 11.79
C ILE A 93 -0.07 -7.32 12.45
N GLN A 94 -0.46 -6.06 12.22
CA GLN A 94 0.30 -4.88 12.67
C GLN A 94 0.59 -4.89 14.18
N ALA A 95 -0.38 -5.29 15.01
CA ALA A 95 -0.22 -5.38 16.46
C ALA A 95 0.86 -6.39 16.91
N HIS A 96 1.25 -7.33 16.04
CA HIS A 96 2.24 -8.36 16.28
C HIS A 96 3.47 -8.16 15.40
N ALA A 97 3.91 -6.91 15.24
CA ALA A 97 5.05 -6.54 14.41
C ALA A 97 4.91 -6.98 12.94
N PHE A 98 3.66 -7.01 12.45
CA PHE A 98 3.29 -7.52 11.12
C PHE A 98 3.60 -9.01 10.91
N GLY A 99 3.64 -9.81 11.98
CA GLY A 99 3.65 -11.26 11.93
C GLY A 99 2.30 -11.86 12.33
N ASP A 100 2.14 -13.16 12.11
CA ASP A 100 1.04 -13.95 12.62
C ASP A 100 1.40 -14.49 14.02
N THR A 101 0.41 -14.64 14.90
CA THR A 101 0.58 -15.29 16.21
C THR A 101 0.43 -16.80 16.13
N SER A 102 -0.14 -17.30 15.03
CA SER A 102 -0.35 -18.72 14.78
C SER A 102 0.94 -19.39 14.31
N GLN A 103 1.13 -20.66 14.65
CA GLN A 103 2.28 -21.45 14.18
C GLN A 103 2.28 -21.64 12.65
N GLN A 104 1.08 -21.68 12.05
CA GLN A 104 0.83 -21.68 10.63
C GLN A 104 -0.30 -20.68 10.34
N SER A 105 -0.14 -19.88 9.29
CA SER A 105 -1.16 -18.90 8.93
C SER A 105 -2.35 -19.57 8.24
N VAL A 106 -3.52 -18.95 8.35
CA VAL A 106 -4.72 -19.39 7.62
C VAL A 106 -4.70 -18.74 6.23
N GLY A 107 -4.78 -19.57 5.19
CA GLY A 107 -4.77 -19.15 3.79
C GLY A 107 -6.15 -18.86 3.22
N LEU A 108 -6.20 -18.69 1.89
CA LEU A 108 -7.36 -18.23 1.11
C LEU A 108 -8.68 -18.96 1.41
N ASP A 109 -8.62 -20.29 1.52
CA ASP A 109 -9.80 -21.17 1.70
C ASP A 109 -9.89 -21.76 3.12
N GLY A 110 -9.28 -21.09 4.10
CA GLY A 110 -9.28 -21.54 5.50
C GLY A 110 -8.27 -22.66 5.80
N GLY A 111 -7.57 -23.18 4.80
CA GLY A 111 -6.47 -24.13 4.98
C GLY A 111 -5.23 -23.50 5.61
N LEU A 112 -4.40 -24.31 6.27
CA LEU A 112 -3.15 -23.84 6.86
C LEU A 112 -2.03 -23.71 5.81
N THR A 113 -1.24 -22.65 5.90
CA THR A 113 0.00 -22.49 5.13
C THR A 113 1.09 -23.43 5.65
N SER A 114 2.13 -23.67 4.85
CA SER A 114 3.27 -24.51 5.27
C SER A 114 4.13 -23.90 6.39
N ARG A 115 4.02 -22.59 6.63
CA ARG A 115 4.81 -21.82 7.61
C ARG A 115 4.02 -20.60 8.10
N GLN A 116 4.30 -20.16 9.32
CA GLN A 116 3.90 -18.84 9.83
C GLN A 116 4.31 -17.70 8.89
N SER A 117 3.52 -16.63 8.85
CA SER A 117 3.91 -15.39 8.18
C SER A 117 5.16 -14.79 8.86
N MET A 118 6.10 -14.27 8.07
CA MET A 118 7.25 -13.56 8.62
C MET A 118 6.83 -12.16 9.08
N ARG A 119 7.40 -11.68 10.19
CA ARG A 119 7.27 -10.27 10.58
C ARG A 119 7.75 -9.34 9.46
N LEU A 120 7.06 -8.22 9.23
CA LEU A 120 7.46 -7.22 8.23
C LEU A 120 8.16 -5.99 8.82
N VAL A 121 8.15 -5.83 10.16
CA VAL A 121 8.86 -4.72 10.82
C VAL A 121 10.33 -4.69 10.41
N ASN A 122 10.84 -3.50 10.09
CA ASN A 122 12.24 -3.24 9.71
C ASN A 122 12.74 -3.97 8.46
N THR A 123 11.87 -4.57 7.62
CA THR A 123 12.27 -5.22 6.36
C THR A 123 13.04 -4.30 5.42
N ARG A 124 12.73 -2.99 5.43
CA ARG A 124 13.51 -1.94 4.74
C ARG A 124 14.99 -1.95 5.11
N PHE A 125 15.32 -2.17 6.38
CA PHE A 125 16.68 -2.02 6.90
C PHE A 125 17.34 -3.37 7.25
N ALA A 126 16.62 -4.47 7.03
CA ALA A 126 17.07 -5.79 7.44
C ALA A 126 18.23 -6.28 6.57
N ASP A 127 19.22 -6.91 7.20
CA ASP A 127 20.28 -7.65 6.50
C ASP A 127 19.75 -9.03 6.06
N LEU A 128 18.75 -9.00 5.18
CA LEU A 128 18.13 -10.17 4.59
C LEU A 128 18.58 -10.28 3.13
N PRO A 129 19.28 -11.37 2.73
CA PRO A 129 19.73 -11.53 1.36
C PRO A 129 18.59 -11.69 0.35
N ALA A 130 17.41 -12.10 0.82
CA ALA A 130 16.17 -12.24 0.06
C ALA A 130 14.98 -12.39 1.03
N MET A 131 13.77 -12.21 0.50
CA MET A 131 12.48 -12.38 1.15
C MET A 131 12.01 -13.85 1.12
N PHE A 132 10.93 -14.13 1.86
CA PHE A 132 10.45 -15.49 2.23
C PHE A 132 11.43 -16.31 3.09
N TRP A 133 10.89 -17.29 3.82
CA TRP A 133 11.68 -18.24 4.62
C TRP A 133 12.71 -19.03 3.80
N ASP A 134 12.37 -19.32 2.54
CA ASP A 134 13.19 -20.06 1.58
C ASP A 134 14.05 -19.16 0.69
N ARG A 135 14.04 -17.83 0.92
CA ARG A 135 14.86 -16.85 0.21
C ARG A 135 14.60 -16.77 -1.31
N ARG A 136 13.43 -17.20 -1.80
CA ARG A 136 13.16 -17.25 -3.25
C ARG A 136 12.87 -15.90 -3.92
N ALA A 137 12.59 -14.85 -3.15
CA ALA A 137 12.27 -13.54 -3.69
C ALA A 137 13.37 -12.52 -3.34
N ILE A 138 14.13 -12.05 -4.32
CA ILE A 138 15.30 -11.17 -4.09
C ILE A 138 14.97 -9.79 -3.50
N ASN A 139 13.71 -9.36 -3.52
CA ASN A 139 13.24 -8.10 -2.94
C ASN A 139 11.73 -8.14 -2.67
N LEU A 140 11.19 -7.09 -2.04
CA LEU A 140 9.77 -6.98 -1.70
C LEU A 140 8.86 -6.96 -2.93
N ARG A 141 9.26 -6.29 -4.03
CA ARG A 141 8.48 -6.25 -5.28
C ARG A 141 8.27 -7.65 -5.83
N ASN A 142 9.34 -8.44 -5.88
CA ASN A 142 9.27 -9.82 -6.36
C ASN A 142 8.48 -10.70 -5.37
N GLN A 143 8.46 -10.38 -4.08
CA GLN A 143 7.68 -11.13 -3.10
C GLN A 143 6.17 -10.98 -3.32
N VAL A 144 5.71 -9.78 -3.68
CA VAL A 144 4.27 -9.46 -3.78
C VAL A 144 3.66 -9.73 -5.15
N THR A 145 4.45 -10.15 -6.15
CA THR A 145 3.99 -10.44 -7.53
C THR A 145 4.23 -11.88 -7.98
N GLN A 146 4.65 -12.76 -7.07
CA GLN A 146 4.89 -14.19 -7.35
C GLN A 146 3.65 -15.04 -7.12
#